data_AF-A0A9P5VQ67-F1
#
_entry.id   AF-A0A9P5VQ67-F1
#
_cell.length_a   1.000
_cell.length_b   1.000
_cell.length_c   1.000
_cell.angle_alpha   90.00
_cell.angle_beta   90.00
_cell.angle_gamma   90.00
#
_symmetry.space_group_name_H-M   'P 1'
#
loop_
_entity.id
_entity.type
_entity.pdbx_description
1 polymer ?
#
loop_
_entity_poly.entity_id
_entity_poly.type
_entity_poly.pdbx_seq_one_letter_code
_entity_poly.pdbx_strand_id
1 'polypeptide(L)'
;MSGLILNCLLPFVRPSRTVTTFNSAPSIVQDQSTRQGLVGIYENHAKKNGSAPSLQQLFNAARNACAVDHDKDVITWLETLINASGNNAAGHQPGGHVTPPTTPPHNNNSSNNNTTNGSNIFINPIFFPSEQSFQQLVKTLDGAQMSLDICVYTITDDQLAKAIIRAHERGVRVRIISDSEKAGDQGSDVNRLANDHHIPSRCDNSTAFMHHKFAVVDDALVINGSYNWTKGARFDNKENLTLTNSPKAVQGFKGEFERLWNEFA
;
A
#
# COMPACT_ATOMS: atom_id res chain seq x y z
N MET A 1 -6.43 8.38 -27.47
CA MET A 1 -5.91 9.30 -26.44
C MET A 1 -4.44 9.05 -26.08
N SER A 2 -3.90 7.85 -26.29
CA SER A 2 -2.46 7.54 -26.12
C SER A 2 -1.50 8.36 -26.99
N GLY A 3 -1.92 8.75 -28.20
CA GLY A 3 -1.05 9.47 -29.15
C GLY A 3 -0.84 10.96 -28.86
N LEU A 4 -1.76 11.63 -28.16
CA LEU A 4 -1.68 13.09 -27.94
C LEU A 4 -0.66 13.44 -26.84
N ILE A 5 -0.62 12.65 -25.77
CA ILE A 5 0.35 12.83 -24.67
C ILE A 5 1.77 12.54 -25.16
N LEU A 6 1.94 11.47 -25.96
CA LEU A 6 3.24 11.09 -26.52
C LEU A 6 3.74 12.11 -27.57
N ASN A 7 2.85 12.66 -28.40
CA ASN A 7 3.19 13.70 -29.38
C ASN A 7 3.53 15.05 -28.75
N CYS A 8 2.96 15.39 -27.59
CA CYS A 8 3.33 16.59 -26.84
C CYS A 8 4.73 16.48 -26.20
N LEU A 9 5.22 15.27 -25.93
CA LEU A 9 6.51 15.01 -25.28
C LEU A 9 7.64 14.69 -26.27
N LEU A 10 7.30 14.33 -27.51
CA LEU A 10 8.23 13.97 -28.59
C LEU A 10 9.30 15.03 -28.94
N PRO A 11 9.04 16.36 -28.89
CA PRO A 11 10.07 17.37 -29.14
C PRO A 11 11.18 17.41 -28.06
N PHE A 12 10.90 16.86 -26.88
CA PHE A 12 11.84 16.82 -25.74
C PHE A 12 12.64 15.52 -25.68
N VAL A 13 12.38 14.58 -26.61
CA VAL A 13 13.04 13.27 -26.67
C VAL A 13 13.51 13.00 -28.10
N ARG A 14 14.71 13.50 -28.49
CA ARG A 14 15.78 12.78 -29.26
C ARG A 14 16.78 13.73 -29.96
N PRO A 15 18.03 13.29 -30.28
CA PRO A 15 18.51 11.91 -30.38
C PRO A 15 19.77 11.60 -29.53
N SER A 16 19.87 10.43 -28.90
CA SER A 16 20.27 9.21 -29.61
C SER A 16 19.47 7.99 -29.16
N ARG A 17 19.44 6.99 -30.04
CA ARG A 17 18.72 5.72 -29.90
C ARG A 17 18.94 5.11 -28.51
N THR A 18 17.92 4.36 -28.05
CA THR A 18 17.79 3.62 -26.77
C THR A 18 17.59 4.47 -25.50
N VAL A 19 16.35 4.90 -25.27
CA VAL A 19 15.85 5.12 -23.90
C VAL A 19 14.56 4.32 -23.78
N THR A 20 14.63 3.20 -23.04
CA THR A 20 13.53 2.25 -22.80
C THR A 20 12.95 2.37 -21.39
N THR A 21 13.48 3.26 -20.54
CA THR A 21 12.96 3.52 -19.19
C THR A 21 13.25 4.97 -18.79
N PHE A 22 12.32 5.62 -18.07
CA PHE A 22 12.46 6.97 -17.51
C PHE A 22 13.50 7.08 -16.37
N ASN A 23 14.26 6.00 -16.10
CA ASN A 23 15.19 5.86 -14.98
C ASN A 23 16.44 6.76 -15.03
N SER A 24 16.60 7.63 -16.02
CA SER A 24 17.75 8.54 -16.14
C SER A 24 17.42 10.02 -15.91
N ALA A 25 16.26 10.35 -15.32
CA ALA A 25 15.88 11.73 -14.99
C ALA A 25 16.16 12.25 -13.54
N PRO A 26 17.18 11.81 -12.77
CA PRO A 26 17.47 12.42 -11.47
C PRO A 26 17.73 13.94 -11.52
N SER A 27 18.24 14.48 -12.64
CA SER A 27 18.62 15.89 -12.77
C SER A 27 17.44 16.85 -12.94
N ILE A 28 16.40 16.47 -13.69
CA ILE A 28 15.21 17.30 -13.93
C ILE A 28 14.32 17.36 -12.69
N VAL A 29 14.22 16.25 -11.94
CA VAL A 29 13.41 16.16 -10.73
C VAL A 29 14.02 16.97 -9.59
N GLN A 30 15.34 17.12 -9.52
CA GLN A 30 15.99 17.81 -8.41
C GLN A 30 16.34 19.29 -8.67
N ASP A 31 16.55 19.74 -9.91
CA ASP A 31 16.87 21.16 -10.18
C ASP A 31 15.65 22.07 -10.44
N GLN A 32 15.43 23.02 -9.54
CA GLN A 32 14.33 24.00 -9.60
C GLN A 32 14.42 24.95 -10.80
N SER A 33 15.62 25.30 -11.27
CA SER A 33 15.79 26.23 -12.38
C SER A 33 15.39 25.59 -13.72
N THR A 34 15.80 24.34 -13.92
CA THR A 34 15.42 23.52 -15.07
C THR A 34 13.91 23.26 -15.11
N ARG A 35 13.27 23.06 -13.95
CA ARG A 35 11.81 22.90 -13.85
C ARG A 35 11.05 24.16 -14.30
N GLN A 36 11.44 25.33 -13.81
CA GLN A 36 10.79 26.60 -14.16
C GLN A 36 11.01 26.96 -15.64
N GLY A 37 12.18 26.64 -16.21
CA GLY A 37 12.45 26.80 -17.64
C GLY A 37 11.50 25.96 -18.52
N LEU A 38 11.19 24.72 -18.12
CA LEU A 38 10.30 23.83 -18.85
C LEU A 38 8.82 24.28 -18.79
N VAL A 39 8.37 24.79 -17.64
CA VAL A 39 7.03 25.39 -17.50
C VAL A 39 6.87 26.58 -18.45
N GLY A 40 7.87 27.48 -18.48
CA GLY A 40 7.86 28.63 -19.39
C GLY A 40 7.84 28.23 -20.87
N ILE A 41 8.53 27.15 -21.26
CA ILE A 41 8.52 26.63 -22.63
C ILE A 41 7.15 26.06 -22.99
N TYR A 42 6.53 25.28 -22.09
CA TYR A 42 5.19 24.72 -22.29
C TYR A 42 4.12 25.82 -22.44
N GLU A 43 4.12 26.80 -21.54
CA GLU A 43 3.15 27.91 -21.59
C GLU A 43 3.30 28.77 -22.83
N ASN A 44 4.54 29.00 -23.29
CA ASN A 44 4.79 29.74 -24.53
C ASN A 44 4.36 28.95 -25.77
N HIS A 45 4.53 27.63 -25.80
CA HIS A 45 4.04 26.79 -26.89
C HIS A 45 2.50 26.75 -26.93
N ALA A 46 1.84 26.68 -25.76
CA ALA A 46 0.39 26.72 -25.63
C ALA A 46 -0.21 28.07 -26.10
N LYS A 47 0.44 29.19 -25.75
CA LYS A 47 0.06 30.54 -26.23
C LYS A 47 0.23 30.72 -27.74
N LYS A 48 1.23 30.06 -28.34
CA LYS A 48 1.57 30.21 -29.76
C LYS A 48 0.68 29.39 -30.70
N ASN A 49 0.16 28.24 -30.23
CA ASN A 49 -0.54 27.27 -31.09
C ASN A 49 -2.06 27.16 -30.86
N GLY A 50 -2.60 27.78 -29.81
CA GLY A 50 -4.04 27.83 -29.54
C GLY A 50 -4.66 26.50 -29.08
N SER A 51 -5.49 26.59 -28.03
CA SER A 51 -6.27 25.48 -27.44
C SER A 51 -5.47 24.25 -26.99
N ALA A 52 -4.38 24.47 -26.25
CA ALA A 52 -3.80 23.41 -25.43
C ALA A 52 -4.53 23.34 -24.07
N PRO A 53 -4.89 22.15 -23.57
CA PRO A 53 -5.44 21.99 -22.23
C PRO A 53 -4.46 22.52 -21.16
N SER A 54 -5.01 23.02 -20.05
CA SER A 54 -4.18 23.47 -18.93
C SER A 54 -3.35 22.31 -18.36
N LEU A 55 -2.22 22.61 -17.71
CA LEU A 55 -1.40 21.58 -17.04
C LEU A 55 -2.26 20.73 -16.08
N GLN A 56 -3.22 21.35 -15.41
CA GLN A 56 -4.19 20.67 -14.54
C GLN A 56 -5.11 19.71 -15.31
N GLN A 57 -5.56 20.08 -16.51
CA GLN A 57 -6.40 19.23 -17.36
C GLN A 57 -5.62 18.03 -17.91
N LEU A 58 -4.36 18.24 -18.31
CA LEU A 58 -3.46 17.17 -18.72
C LEU A 58 -3.16 16.20 -17.57
N PHE A 59 -2.94 16.73 -16.37
CA PHE A 59 -2.74 15.92 -15.17
C PHE A 59 -3.96 15.06 -14.83
N ASN A 60 -5.14 15.65 -14.84
CA ASN A 60 -6.37 14.91 -14.53
C ASN A 60 -6.66 13.85 -15.59
N ALA A 61 -6.39 14.13 -16.88
CA ALA A 61 -6.53 13.16 -17.95
C ALA A 61 -5.51 12.01 -17.85
N ALA A 62 -4.26 12.31 -17.50
CA ALA A 62 -3.22 11.31 -17.27
C ALA A 62 -3.59 10.40 -16.09
N ARG A 63 -3.96 10.99 -14.95
CA ARG A 63 -4.34 10.25 -13.74
C ARG A 63 -5.53 9.30 -13.96
N ASN A 64 -6.49 9.70 -14.79
CA ASN A 64 -7.66 8.88 -15.11
C ASN A 64 -7.38 7.79 -16.17
N ALA A 65 -6.32 7.93 -16.97
CA ALA A 65 -5.97 7.00 -18.04
C ALA A 65 -4.92 5.94 -17.64
N CYS A 66 -4.26 6.12 -16.50
CA CYS A 66 -3.22 5.21 -16.01
C CYS A 66 -3.83 4.13 -15.10
N ALA A 67 -3.75 2.87 -15.51
CA ALA A 67 -4.31 1.74 -14.78
C ALA A 67 -3.24 0.81 -14.16
N VAL A 68 -1.93 1.04 -14.40
CA VAL A 68 -0.86 0.19 -13.85
C VAL A 68 0.49 0.89 -13.65
N ASP A 69 1.28 0.31 -12.73
CA ASP A 69 2.46 0.88 -12.04
C ASP A 69 3.61 1.46 -12.89
N HIS A 70 3.64 1.29 -14.21
CA HIS A 70 4.67 1.92 -15.08
C HIS A 70 4.39 3.40 -15.39
N ASP A 71 3.24 3.94 -14.98
CA ASP A 71 2.83 5.32 -15.25
C ASP A 71 3.11 6.30 -14.08
N LYS A 72 3.75 5.83 -13.00
CA LYS A 72 3.99 6.61 -11.77
C LYS A 72 4.97 7.78 -11.95
N ASP A 73 6.00 7.62 -12.78
CA ASP A 73 6.97 8.70 -13.05
C ASP A 73 6.32 9.88 -13.81
N VAL A 74 5.33 9.60 -14.65
CA VAL A 74 4.57 10.62 -15.40
C VAL A 74 3.68 11.42 -14.45
N ILE A 75 3.03 10.75 -13.50
CA ILE A 75 2.17 11.39 -12.49
C ILE A 75 3.01 12.25 -11.54
N THR A 76 4.10 11.72 -10.99
CA THR A 76 5.00 12.48 -10.10
C THR A 76 5.66 13.67 -10.81
N TRP A 77 6.01 13.53 -12.08
CA TRP A 77 6.53 14.64 -12.88
C TRP A 77 5.50 15.75 -13.10
N LEU A 78 4.25 15.39 -13.43
CA LEU A 78 3.16 16.37 -13.62
C LEU A 78 2.76 17.08 -12.32
N GLU A 79 2.76 16.38 -11.17
CA GLU A 79 2.54 16.98 -9.85
C GLU A 79 3.60 18.03 -9.53
N THR A 80 4.85 17.72 -9.84
CA THR A 80 5.97 18.64 -9.60
C THR A 80 5.84 19.92 -10.46
N LEU A 81 5.33 19.80 -11.68
CA LEU A 81 5.08 20.94 -12.57
C LEU A 81 3.90 21.82 -12.10
N ILE A 82 2.80 21.21 -11.63
CA ILE A 82 1.65 21.96 -11.09
C ILE A 82 2.05 22.76 -9.86
N ASN A 83 2.80 22.13 -8.93
CA ASN A 83 3.28 22.80 -7.72
C ASN A 83 4.28 23.94 -8.03
N ALA A 84 5.07 23.79 -9.09
CA ALA A 84 5.97 24.85 -9.55
C ALA A 84 5.23 26.06 -10.17
N SER A 85 4.04 25.84 -10.74
CA SER A 85 3.20 26.89 -11.36
C SER A 85 2.36 27.70 -10.36
N GLY A 86 2.13 27.18 -9.15
CA GLY A 86 1.31 27.80 -8.11
C GLY A 86 2.02 28.81 -7.20
N ASN A 87 3.35 28.94 -7.28
CA ASN A 87 4.15 29.77 -6.38
C ASN A 87 4.40 31.19 -6.90
N ASN A 88 3.34 31.91 -7.25
CA ASN A 88 3.38 33.36 -7.44
C ASN A 88 2.06 34.00 -6.94
N ALA A 89 1.88 34.15 -5.63
CA ALA A 89 1.18 35.30 -5.03
C ALA A 89 1.11 35.25 -3.49
N ALA A 90 1.57 36.36 -2.89
CA ALA A 90 1.15 36.96 -1.62
C ALA A 90 1.59 36.32 -0.29
N GLY A 91 2.35 37.11 0.49
CA GLY A 91 2.78 36.80 1.84
C GLY A 91 1.86 37.30 2.96
N HIS A 92 2.16 36.86 4.18
CA HIS A 92 1.87 37.56 5.43
C HIS A 92 2.83 37.12 6.56
N GLN A 93 3.16 38.08 7.42
CA GLN A 93 4.16 38.07 8.52
C GLN A 93 3.60 37.49 9.85
N PRO A 94 4.41 37.33 10.92
CA PRO A 94 4.29 36.27 11.93
C PRO A 94 3.65 36.70 13.26
N GLY A 95 3.18 35.73 14.05
CA GLY A 95 2.91 35.90 15.48
C GLY A 95 1.88 34.92 16.03
N GLY A 96 2.25 34.15 17.06
CA GLY A 96 1.30 33.30 17.81
C GLY A 96 1.96 32.13 18.53
N HIS A 97 2.71 32.42 19.60
CA HIS A 97 3.22 31.42 20.53
C HIS A 97 2.03 30.83 21.32
N VAL A 98 1.76 29.54 21.16
CA VAL A 98 0.92 28.76 22.09
C VAL A 98 1.70 27.49 22.41
N THR A 99 2.10 27.37 23.67
CA THR A 99 2.84 26.23 24.21
C THR A 99 1.99 24.96 24.18
N PRO A 100 2.57 23.78 23.85
CA PRO A 100 1.87 22.51 24.03
C PRO A 100 1.75 22.20 25.52
N PRO A 101 0.65 21.56 25.99
CA PRO A 101 0.55 21.10 27.36
C PRO A 101 1.57 19.99 27.63
N THR A 102 2.18 20.10 28.81
CA THR A 102 3.18 19.24 29.42
C THR A 102 2.74 17.79 29.56
N THR A 103 3.63 16.86 29.21
CA THR A 103 3.61 15.44 29.59
C THR A 103 3.51 15.23 31.10
N PRO A 104 2.73 14.25 31.59
CA PRO A 104 2.92 13.67 32.92
C PRO A 104 3.96 12.52 32.88
N PRO A 105 4.58 12.19 34.03
CA PRO A 105 5.94 11.65 34.08
C PRO A 105 6.04 10.12 33.99
N HIS A 106 7.23 9.68 33.58
CA HIS A 106 7.78 8.36 33.86
C HIS A 106 7.74 8.04 35.36
N ASN A 107 7.30 6.83 35.73
CA ASN A 107 7.73 6.18 36.97
C ASN A 107 8.01 4.69 36.73
N ASN A 108 9.17 4.26 37.21
CA ASN A 108 9.69 2.89 37.17
C ASN A 108 9.15 2.07 38.35
N ASN A 109 9.11 0.75 38.14
CA ASN A 109 9.01 -0.33 39.12
C ASN A 109 7.74 -0.41 39.99
N SER A 110 6.92 -1.41 39.68
CA SER A 110 6.52 -2.36 40.72
C SER A 110 6.32 -3.75 40.13
N SER A 111 7.21 -4.65 40.53
CA SER A 111 7.02 -6.09 40.52
C SER A 111 5.72 -6.45 41.25
N ASN A 112 4.78 -7.08 40.55
CA ASN A 112 3.71 -7.85 41.18
C ASN A 112 3.62 -9.21 40.50
N ASN A 113 4.24 -10.19 41.15
CA ASN A 113 3.91 -11.60 40.99
C ASN A 113 2.44 -11.79 41.40
N ASN A 114 1.58 -12.12 40.44
CA ASN A 114 0.36 -12.83 40.71
C ASN A 114 0.24 -13.99 39.73
N THR A 115 0.59 -15.16 40.24
CA THR A 115 0.31 -16.48 39.71
C THR A 115 -1.19 -16.60 39.44
N THR A 116 -1.58 -16.42 38.19
CA THR A 116 -2.80 -17.00 37.65
C THR A 116 -2.37 -17.91 36.52
N ASN A 117 -2.73 -19.20 36.60
CA ASN A 117 -2.65 -20.14 35.48
C ASN A 117 -3.72 -19.77 34.43
N GLY A 118 -3.72 -18.51 33.98
CA GLY A 118 -4.48 -17.99 32.88
C GLY A 118 -3.51 -17.63 31.78
N SER A 119 -3.71 -18.16 30.58
CA SER A 119 -3.02 -17.70 29.37
C SER A 119 -3.05 -16.17 29.32
N ASN A 120 -1.90 -15.51 29.37
CA ASN A 120 -1.82 -14.05 29.36
C ASN A 120 -2.40 -13.52 28.03
N ILE A 121 -3.60 -12.95 28.08
CA ILE A 121 -4.27 -12.40 26.90
C ILE A 121 -3.68 -11.02 26.60
N PHE A 122 -3.26 -10.79 25.36
CA PHE A 122 -2.83 -9.49 24.86
C PHE A 122 -3.75 -8.99 23.75
N ILE A 123 -3.82 -7.67 23.63
CA ILE A 123 -4.44 -6.95 22.52
C ILE A 123 -3.45 -5.86 22.14
N ASN A 124 -2.91 -5.92 20.93
CA ASN A 124 -1.88 -5.00 20.45
C ASN A 124 -2.31 -4.34 19.13
N PRO A 125 -2.80 -3.09 19.17
CA PRO A 125 -3.05 -2.32 17.95
C PRO A 125 -1.74 -1.77 17.36
N ILE A 126 -1.60 -1.90 16.05
CA ILE A 126 -0.51 -1.30 15.26
C ILE A 126 -1.10 -0.46 14.12
N PHE A 127 -0.41 0.61 13.77
CA PHE A 127 -0.92 1.63 12.83
C PHE A 127 0.05 1.86 11.68
N PHE A 128 -0.48 2.30 10.54
CA PHE A 128 0.27 2.57 9.31
C PHE A 128 0.02 4.00 8.81
N PRO A 129 0.96 4.61 8.06
CA PRO A 129 2.26 4.05 7.65
C PRO A 129 3.25 3.99 8.82
N SER A 130 3.95 2.86 8.96
CA SER A 130 5.01 2.65 9.96
C SER A 130 5.81 1.41 9.60
N GLU A 131 7.12 1.58 9.40
CA GLU A 131 8.02 0.44 9.11
C GLU A 131 8.08 -0.52 10.30
N GLN A 132 8.03 -0.02 11.54
CA GLN A 132 7.99 -0.87 12.73
C GLN A 132 6.73 -1.75 12.77
N SER A 133 5.55 -1.18 12.47
CA SER A 133 4.29 -1.93 12.38
C SER A 133 4.36 -2.98 11.27
N PHE A 134 4.92 -2.63 10.11
CA PHE A 134 5.08 -3.54 8.99
C PHE A 134 6.02 -4.72 9.34
N GLN A 135 7.17 -4.43 9.95
CA GLN A 135 8.11 -5.48 10.40
C GLN A 135 7.49 -6.35 11.49
N GLN A 136 6.63 -5.80 12.35
CA GLN A 136 5.89 -6.60 13.31
C GLN A 136 4.92 -7.57 12.61
N LEU A 137 4.16 -7.10 11.60
CA LEU A 137 3.29 -7.97 10.79
C LEU A 137 4.09 -9.10 10.12
N VAL A 138 5.19 -8.76 9.43
CA VAL A 138 6.05 -9.76 8.78
C VAL A 138 6.61 -10.77 9.79
N LYS A 139 7.11 -10.30 10.94
CA LYS A 139 7.62 -11.17 12.01
C LYS A 139 6.54 -12.10 12.56
N THR A 140 5.30 -11.64 12.65
CA THR A 140 4.18 -12.49 13.08
C THR A 140 3.91 -13.61 12.06
N LEU A 141 3.92 -13.31 10.75
CA LEU A 141 3.76 -14.32 9.71
C LEU A 141 4.94 -15.30 9.65
N ASP A 142 6.17 -14.79 9.77
CA ASP A 142 7.38 -15.62 9.84
C ASP A 142 7.46 -16.46 11.12
N GLY A 143 6.74 -16.07 12.17
CA GLY A 143 6.67 -16.80 13.43
C GLY A 143 5.71 -18.01 13.42
N ALA A 144 4.86 -18.15 12.39
CA ALA A 144 3.92 -19.27 12.27
C ALA A 144 4.65 -20.62 12.24
N GLN A 145 4.13 -21.61 12.99
CA GLN A 145 4.74 -22.93 13.14
C GLN A 145 3.86 -24.09 12.64
N MET A 146 2.54 -23.97 12.74
CA MET A 146 1.57 -25.03 12.44
C MET A 146 0.62 -24.63 11.32
N SER A 147 0.00 -23.45 11.41
CA SER A 147 -1.00 -22.99 10.45
C SER A 147 -0.99 -21.49 10.23
N LEU A 148 -1.36 -21.10 9.00
CA LEU A 148 -1.56 -19.71 8.61
C LEU A 148 -2.75 -19.63 7.66
N ASP A 149 -3.89 -19.20 8.20
CA ASP A 149 -5.14 -19.04 7.45
C ASP A 149 -5.37 -17.55 7.18
N ILE A 150 -5.30 -17.13 5.92
CA ILE A 150 -5.31 -15.72 5.49
C ILE A 150 -6.60 -15.42 4.74
N CYS A 151 -7.37 -14.44 5.18
CA CYS A 151 -8.61 -13.99 4.54
C CYS A 151 -8.52 -12.48 4.30
N VAL A 152 -8.09 -12.10 3.09
CA VAL A 152 -7.79 -10.71 2.75
C VAL A 152 -8.31 -10.32 1.38
N TYR A 153 -8.92 -9.14 1.31
CA TYR A 153 -9.51 -8.59 0.10
C TYR A 153 -8.54 -8.53 -1.09
N THR A 154 -7.26 -8.21 -0.85
CA THR A 154 -6.25 -8.14 -1.92
C THR A 154 -4.83 -8.31 -1.35
N ILE A 155 -3.94 -8.91 -2.17
CA ILE A 155 -2.52 -9.12 -1.86
C ILE A 155 -1.69 -8.62 -3.04
N THR A 156 -0.90 -7.56 -2.83
CA THR A 156 0.03 -7.01 -3.84
C THR A 156 1.37 -6.53 -3.24
N ASP A 157 1.56 -6.64 -1.91
CA ASP A 157 2.85 -6.37 -1.29
C ASP A 157 3.76 -7.61 -1.35
N ASP A 158 4.76 -7.56 -2.22
CA ASP A 158 5.74 -8.64 -2.42
C ASP A 158 6.43 -9.11 -1.14
N GLN A 159 6.60 -8.26 -0.12
CA GLN A 159 7.23 -8.67 1.13
C GLN A 159 6.28 -9.52 1.98
N LEU A 160 4.97 -9.25 1.94
CA LEU A 160 3.97 -10.10 2.57
C LEU A 160 3.83 -11.42 1.80
N ALA A 161 3.78 -11.38 0.47
CA ALA A 161 3.78 -12.61 -0.35
C ALA A 161 5.00 -13.49 -0.05
N LYS A 162 6.20 -12.91 0.07
CA LYS A 162 7.41 -13.65 0.48
C LYS A 162 7.31 -14.23 1.88
N ALA A 163 6.67 -13.56 2.84
CA ALA A 163 6.49 -14.11 4.19
C ALA A 163 5.54 -15.32 4.17
N ILE A 164 4.46 -15.26 3.38
CA ILE A 164 3.54 -16.37 3.15
C ILE A 164 4.31 -17.58 2.56
N ILE A 165 5.09 -17.34 1.51
CA ILE A 165 5.89 -18.39 0.85
C ILE A 165 6.88 -19.01 1.84
N ARG A 166 7.63 -18.19 2.60
CA ARG A 166 8.54 -18.70 3.63
C ARG A 166 7.83 -19.55 4.67
N ALA A 167 6.61 -19.20 5.08
CA ALA A 167 5.83 -20.03 6.01
C ALA A 167 5.48 -21.38 5.38
N HIS A 168 4.98 -21.37 4.15
CA HIS A 168 4.66 -22.58 3.40
C HIS A 168 5.89 -23.50 3.22
N GLU A 169 7.03 -22.94 2.83
CA GLU A 169 8.29 -23.68 2.64
C GLU A 169 8.83 -24.31 3.93
N ARG A 170 8.52 -23.73 5.10
CA ARG A 170 8.81 -24.33 6.41
C ARG A 170 7.89 -25.50 6.78
N GLY A 171 6.88 -25.79 5.95
CA GLY A 171 5.89 -26.84 6.21
C GLY A 171 4.67 -26.37 7.02
N VAL A 172 4.50 -25.06 7.23
CA VAL A 172 3.29 -24.50 7.84
C VAL A 172 2.11 -24.74 6.89
N ARG A 173 0.96 -25.19 7.42
CA ARG A 173 -0.27 -25.31 6.62
C ARG A 173 -0.80 -23.91 6.30
N VAL A 174 -0.62 -23.46 5.06
CA VAL A 174 -1.10 -22.15 4.58
C VAL A 174 -2.38 -22.32 3.77
N ARG A 175 -3.39 -21.48 4.01
CA ARG A 175 -4.61 -21.36 3.20
C ARG A 175 -4.96 -19.89 2.96
N ILE A 176 -5.42 -19.55 1.77
CA ILE A 176 -5.73 -18.16 1.39
C ILE A 176 -7.16 -18.05 0.86
N ILE A 177 -7.95 -17.13 1.42
CA ILE A 177 -9.19 -16.65 0.82
C ILE A 177 -8.97 -15.21 0.36
N SER A 178 -9.33 -14.92 -0.89
CA SER A 178 -9.32 -13.57 -1.42
C SER A 178 -10.60 -13.25 -2.19
N ASP A 179 -10.68 -12.02 -2.69
CA ASP A 179 -11.76 -11.56 -3.55
C ASP A 179 -11.46 -11.95 -5.00
N SER A 180 -12.46 -12.46 -5.72
CA SER A 180 -12.33 -12.98 -7.08
C SER A 180 -11.97 -11.90 -8.11
N GLU A 181 -12.53 -10.70 -7.97
CA GLU A 181 -12.18 -9.57 -8.82
C GLU A 181 -10.73 -9.13 -8.55
N LYS A 182 -10.36 -9.02 -7.27
CA LYS A 182 -9.00 -8.59 -6.86
C LYS A 182 -7.92 -9.63 -7.05
N ALA A 183 -8.25 -10.90 -7.14
CA ALA A 183 -7.33 -11.93 -7.59
C ALA A 183 -6.94 -11.75 -9.07
N GLY A 184 -7.81 -11.13 -9.88
CA GLY A 184 -7.59 -10.84 -11.31
C GLY A 184 -6.84 -9.53 -11.60
N ASP A 185 -6.69 -8.65 -10.61
CA ASP A 185 -5.99 -7.38 -10.78
C ASP A 185 -4.51 -7.60 -11.17
N GLN A 186 -3.99 -6.74 -12.05
CA GLN A 186 -2.58 -6.79 -12.42
C GLN A 186 -1.70 -6.54 -11.17
N GLY A 187 -0.76 -7.46 -10.91
CA GLY A 187 0.11 -7.40 -9.75
C GLY A 187 -0.47 -8.08 -8.50
N SER A 188 -1.67 -8.67 -8.59
CA SER A 188 -2.19 -9.54 -7.54
C SER A 188 -1.32 -10.79 -7.37
N ASP A 189 -1.02 -11.10 -6.11
CA ASP A 189 -0.19 -12.24 -5.74
C ASP A 189 -0.99 -13.52 -5.54
N VAL A 190 -2.33 -13.45 -5.50
CA VAL A 190 -3.18 -14.61 -5.20
C VAL A 190 -2.94 -15.75 -6.19
N ASN A 191 -2.99 -15.46 -7.49
CA ASN A 191 -2.75 -16.47 -8.53
C ASN A 191 -1.30 -16.96 -8.55
N ARG A 192 -0.33 -16.10 -8.24
CA ARG A 192 1.10 -16.49 -8.13
C ARG A 192 1.31 -17.47 -6.98
N LEU A 193 0.75 -17.17 -5.80
CA LEU A 193 0.83 -18.01 -4.61
C LEU A 193 0.15 -19.38 -4.85
N ALA A 194 -0.98 -19.39 -5.56
CA ALA A 194 -1.68 -20.62 -5.91
C ALA A 194 -0.93 -21.46 -6.94
N ASN A 195 -0.56 -20.86 -8.08
CA ASN A 195 -0.06 -21.61 -9.24
C ASN A 195 1.43 -21.97 -9.13
N ASP A 196 2.25 -21.04 -8.64
CA ASP A 196 3.71 -21.23 -8.65
C ASP A 196 4.19 -21.91 -7.36
N HIS A 197 3.50 -21.65 -6.23
CA HIS A 197 3.86 -22.17 -4.91
C HIS A 197 2.90 -23.23 -4.38
N HIS A 198 1.85 -23.58 -5.13
CA HIS A 198 0.87 -24.61 -4.75
C HIS A 198 0.19 -24.35 -3.40
N ILE A 199 0.04 -23.08 -3.01
CA ILE A 199 -0.64 -22.70 -1.78
C ILE A 199 -2.15 -22.76 -2.01
N PRO A 200 -2.91 -23.59 -1.26
CA PRO A 200 -4.35 -23.67 -1.40
C PRO A 200 -5.01 -22.29 -1.27
N SER A 201 -5.69 -21.88 -2.33
CA SER A 201 -6.31 -20.56 -2.42
C SER A 201 -7.73 -20.67 -2.95
N ARG A 202 -8.65 -19.90 -2.39
CA ARG A 202 -10.07 -19.81 -2.79
C ARG A 202 -10.45 -18.35 -2.97
N CYS A 203 -11.36 -18.10 -3.91
CA CYS A 203 -11.96 -16.79 -4.09
C CYS A 203 -13.47 -16.92 -3.98
N ASP A 204 -14.14 -15.82 -3.63
CA ASP A 204 -15.59 -15.79 -3.66
C ASP A 204 -16.13 -16.03 -5.09
N ASN A 205 -17.42 -16.37 -5.21
CA ASN A 205 -18.06 -16.69 -6.49
C ASN A 205 -19.23 -15.74 -6.80
N SER A 206 -19.19 -14.53 -6.25
CA SER A 206 -20.30 -13.58 -6.29
C SER A 206 -19.86 -12.21 -6.81
N THR A 207 -20.81 -11.29 -6.97
CA THR A 207 -20.50 -9.87 -7.23
C THR A 207 -20.29 -9.07 -5.94
N ALA A 208 -20.46 -9.70 -4.77
CA ALA A 208 -20.25 -9.07 -3.48
C ALA A 208 -18.79 -9.24 -3.04
N PHE A 209 -18.22 -8.22 -2.43
CA PHE A 209 -16.80 -8.27 -2.09
C PHE A 209 -16.50 -9.17 -0.90
N MET A 210 -15.47 -10.01 -1.04
CA MET A 210 -14.81 -10.66 0.10
C MET A 210 -13.93 -9.61 0.80
N HIS A 211 -14.54 -8.72 1.58
CA HIS A 211 -13.88 -7.50 2.04
C HIS A 211 -13.15 -7.65 3.38
N HIS A 212 -13.00 -8.87 3.91
CA HIS A 212 -12.23 -9.13 5.12
C HIS A 212 -10.74 -8.79 4.93
N LYS A 213 -10.06 -8.45 6.04
CA LYS A 213 -8.60 -8.37 6.12
C LYS A 213 -8.13 -8.94 7.46
N PHE A 214 -8.12 -10.26 7.57
CA PHE A 214 -7.63 -10.95 8.76
C PHE A 214 -6.74 -12.14 8.42
N ALA A 215 -5.95 -12.56 9.40
CA ALA A 215 -5.24 -13.84 9.38
C ALA A 215 -5.29 -14.51 10.74
N VAL A 216 -5.41 -15.82 10.77
CA VAL A 216 -5.30 -16.65 11.97
C VAL A 216 -3.99 -17.43 11.89
N VAL A 217 -3.15 -17.26 12.92
CA VAL A 217 -1.84 -17.89 13.05
C VAL A 217 -1.91 -18.94 14.15
N ASP A 218 -1.54 -20.17 13.81
CA ASP A 218 -1.38 -21.32 14.73
C ASP A 218 -2.62 -21.60 15.61
N ASP A 219 -3.82 -21.25 15.15
CA ASP A 219 -5.06 -21.31 15.93
C ASP A 219 -4.97 -20.61 17.31
N ALA A 220 -4.05 -19.65 17.45
CA ALA A 220 -3.67 -19.05 18.73
C ALA A 220 -3.60 -17.50 18.67
N LEU A 221 -3.48 -16.92 17.49
CA LEU A 221 -3.37 -15.49 17.28
C LEU A 221 -4.22 -15.06 16.08
N VAL A 222 -4.94 -13.96 16.22
CA VAL A 222 -5.59 -13.30 15.08
C VAL A 222 -4.97 -11.93 14.84
N ILE A 223 -4.79 -11.62 13.56
CA ILE A 223 -4.45 -10.29 13.03
C ILE A 223 -5.68 -9.82 12.28
N ASN A 224 -6.25 -8.65 12.61
CA ASN A 224 -7.44 -8.13 11.92
C ASN A 224 -7.46 -6.59 11.92
N GLY A 225 -7.92 -5.98 10.83
CA GLY A 225 -8.13 -4.53 10.78
C GLY A 225 -8.55 -4.03 9.41
N SER A 226 -8.22 -2.77 9.10
CA SER A 226 -8.54 -2.14 7.81
C SER A 226 -7.51 -2.44 6.72
N TYR A 227 -6.30 -2.85 7.13
CA TYR A 227 -5.12 -2.98 6.28
C TYR A 227 -5.28 -4.03 5.16
N ASN A 228 -5.43 -3.56 3.92
CA ASN A 228 -5.24 -4.41 2.73
C ASN A 228 -3.76 -4.78 2.59
N TRP A 229 -3.43 -5.96 2.05
CA TRP A 229 -2.04 -6.43 1.99
C TRP A 229 -1.32 -5.87 0.75
N THR A 230 -1.24 -4.54 0.68
CA THR A 230 -0.76 -3.78 -0.49
C THR A 230 0.28 -2.74 -0.10
N LYS A 231 1.10 -2.33 -1.06
CA LYS A 231 2.07 -1.24 -0.87
C LYS A 231 1.40 0.09 -0.49
N GLY A 232 0.22 0.38 -1.02
CA GLY A 232 -0.55 1.58 -0.67
C GLY A 232 -0.99 1.59 0.79
N ALA A 233 -1.46 0.45 1.31
CA ALA A 233 -1.77 0.31 2.73
C ALA A 233 -0.54 0.47 3.63
N ARG A 234 0.63 0.01 3.16
CA ARG A 234 1.91 0.13 3.86
C ARG A 234 2.41 1.57 3.95
N PHE A 235 2.45 2.29 2.82
CA PHE A 235 3.20 3.55 2.70
C PHE A 235 2.33 4.80 2.71
N ASP A 236 1.08 4.71 2.25
CA ASP A 236 0.28 5.89 1.92
C ASP A 236 -0.95 6.03 2.84
N ASN A 237 -1.74 4.97 2.97
CA ASN A 237 -3.01 5.00 3.70
C ASN A 237 -2.81 5.05 5.22
N LYS A 238 -3.81 5.62 5.90
CA LYS A 238 -3.95 5.51 7.36
C LYS A 238 -4.73 4.24 7.68
N GLU A 239 -4.02 3.21 8.13
CA GLU A 239 -4.57 1.88 8.37
C GLU A 239 -4.27 1.41 9.79
N ASN A 240 -4.99 0.36 10.22
CA ASN A 240 -4.73 -0.31 11.48
C ASN A 240 -4.81 -1.83 11.34
N LEU A 241 -4.10 -2.52 12.23
CA LEU A 241 -4.27 -3.93 12.54
C LEU A 241 -4.29 -4.10 14.07
N THR A 242 -5.11 -5.02 14.56
CA THR A 242 -5.10 -5.48 15.94
C THR A 242 -4.64 -6.93 15.98
N LEU A 243 -3.60 -7.19 16.77
CA LEU A 243 -3.09 -8.54 17.04
C LEU A 243 -3.56 -8.97 18.42
N THR A 244 -4.20 -10.13 18.55
CA THR A 244 -4.65 -10.65 19.83
C THR A 244 -4.68 -12.18 19.89
N ASN A 245 -4.31 -12.73 21.05
CA ASN A 245 -4.47 -14.15 21.38
C ASN A 245 -5.75 -14.41 22.22
N SER A 246 -6.70 -13.48 22.23
CA SER A 246 -7.99 -13.68 22.91
C SER A 246 -8.69 -14.92 22.35
N PRO A 247 -8.96 -15.97 23.16
CA PRO A 247 -9.52 -17.22 22.65
C PRO A 247 -10.86 -17.01 21.93
N LYS A 248 -11.68 -16.09 22.42
CA LYS A 248 -12.96 -15.74 21.79
C LYS A 248 -12.77 -15.13 20.40
N ALA A 249 -11.78 -14.26 20.23
CA ALA A 249 -11.49 -13.65 18.94
C ALA A 249 -10.94 -14.69 17.96
N VAL A 250 -9.94 -15.47 18.40
CA VAL A 250 -9.31 -16.51 17.60
C VAL A 250 -10.34 -17.55 17.12
N GLN A 251 -11.19 -18.05 18.03
CA GLN A 251 -12.25 -18.99 17.67
C GLN A 251 -13.28 -18.39 16.70
N GLY A 252 -13.66 -17.12 16.90
CA GLY A 252 -14.59 -16.43 16.01
C GLY A 252 -14.06 -16.28 14.58
N PHE A 253 -12.84 -15.76 14.43
CA PHE A 253 -12.21 -15.59 13.12
C PHE A 253 -11.86 -16.91 12.44
N LYS A 254 -11.41 -17.91 13.21
CA LYS A 254 -11.20 -19.27 12.69
C LYS A 254 -12.52 -19.86 12.18
N GLY A 255 -13.60 -19.74 12.95
CA GLY A 255 -14.91 -20.22 12.55
C GLY A 255 -15.40 -19.57 11.26
N GLU A 256 -15.23 -18.26 11.12
CA GLU A 256 -15.58 -17.55 9.89
C GLU A 256 -14.69 -17.97 8.71
N PHE A 257 -13.38 -18.15 8.93
CA PHE A 257 -12.49 -18.67 7.90
C PHE A 257 -12.98 -20.04 7.40
N GLU A 258 -13.28 -20.99 8.28
CA GLU A 258 -13.75 -22.32 7.86
C GLU A 258 -15.10 -22.25 7.14
N ARG A 259 -16.00 -21.37 7.59
CA ARG A 259 -17.30 -21.16 6.93
C ARG A 259 -17.10 -20.69 5.49
N LEU A 260 -16.32 -19.64 5.28
CA LEU A 260 -15.99 -19.10 3.95
C LEU A 260 -15.19 -20.09 3.12
N TRP A 261 -14.25 -20.80 3.74
CA TRP A 261 -13.46 -21.82 3.07
C TRP A 261 -14.38 -22.86 2.44
N ASN A 262 -15.33 -23.40 3.20
CA ASN A 262 -16.29 -24.38 2.70
C ASN A 262 -17.28 -23.80 1.69
N GLU A 263 -17.67 -22.54 1.83
CA GLU A 263 -18.55 -21.85 0.89
C GLU A 263 -17.92 -21.68 -0.49
N PHE A 264 -16.61 -21.41 -0.54
CA PHE A 264 -15.85 -21.16 -1.78
C PHE A 264 -15.14 -22.42 -2.31
N ALA A 265 -15.62 -23.59 -1.92
CA ALA A 265 -14.98 -24.88 -2.19
C ALA A 265 -15.11 -25.40 -3.61
#